data_AF-A0A1V6DAG6-F1
#
_entry.id   AF-A0A1V6DAG6-F1
#
_cell.length_a   1.000
_cell.length_b   1.000
_cell.length_c   1.000
_cell.angle_alpha   90.00
_cell.angle_beta   90.00
_cell.angle_gamma   90.00
#
_symmetry.space_group_name_H-M   'P 1'
#
loop_
_entity.id
_entity.type
_entity.pdbx_description
1 polymer ?
#
loop_
_entity_poly.entity_id
_entity_poly.type
_entity_poly.pdbx_seq_one_letter_code
_entity_poly.pdbx_strand_id
1 'polypeptide(L)'
;MNSHEPTAPPGRLAKLARALNLACLVWVGLWLLLLSDGSWRRASVLTFALIVGGTLAAAGIVLSLAASPARRHYAAANSTGLWAGIAGLVLVAAGVAFPHFIRSREIVWQAQCRENLQTVCKAVESYRAAHDGQYPPNLTHLVQAGMLQVDRLRCPSPSATYQEPNGSYNYYPGPYPPNLPGPHVLAQDRGGNHRHFDGDNFVEKGRNILCETGEIQWQAPPARR
;
A
#
# COMPACT_ATOMS: atom_id res chain seq x y z
N MET A 1 2.86 73.16 24.87
CA MET A 1 1.58 72.51 24.53
C MET A 1 1.85 71.03 24.38
N ASN A 2 1.57 70.24 25.42
CA ASN A 2 1.76 68.79 25.42
C ASN A 2 0.48 68.13 24.90
N SER A 3 0.52 67.60 23.69
CA SER A 3 -0.54 66.78 23.12
C SER A 3 -0.49 65.41 23.79
N HIS A 4 -1.43 65.16 24.71
CA HIS A 4 -1.70 63.85 25.26
C HIS A 4 -2.25 62.93 24.16
N GLU A 5 -1.44 62.00 23.71
CA GLU A 5 -1.86 60.92 22.81
C GLU A 5 -2.69 59.90 23.61
N PRO A 6 -3.94 59.60 23.22
CA PRO A 6 -4.78 58.65 23.93
C PRO A 6 -4.25 57.22 23.71
N THR A 7 -3.71 56.62 24.77
CA THR A 7 -3.34 55.20 24.82
C THR A 7 -4.61 54.34 24.71
N ALA A 8 -4.83 53.73 23.55
CA ALA A 8 -5.94 52.80 23.34
C ALA A 8 -5.80 51.59 24.29
N PRO A 9 -6.88 51.13 24.94
CA PRO A 9 -6.82 50.00 25.86
C PRO A 9 -6.36 48.73 25.12
N PRO A 10 -5.56 47.86 25.75
CA PRO A 10 -5.09 46.62 25.13
C PRO A 10 -6.28 45.80 24.63
N GLY A 11 -6.46 45.82 23.31
CA GLY A 11 -7.65 45.36 22.63
C GLY A 11 -7.87 43.86 22.84
N ARG A 12 -9.14 43.44 22.81
CA ARG A 12 -9.62 42.05 22.94
C ARG A 12 -8.79 41.01 22.17
N LEU A 13 -8.13 41.41 21.08
CA LEU A 13 -7.19 40.61 20.30
C LEU A 13 -5.98 40.10 21.09
N ALA A 14 -5.39 40.90 21.99
CA ALA A 14 -4.26 40.48 22.80
C ALA A 14 -4.65 39.38 23.81
N LYS A 15 -5.90 39.43 24.31
CA LYS A 15 -6.44 38.40 25.20
C LYS A 15 -6.71 37.09 24.45
N LEU A 16 -7.26 37.17 23.24
CA LEU A 16 -7.46 36.02 22.35
C LEU A 16 -6.14 35.35 21.97
N ALA A 17 -5.11 36.12 21.61
CA ALA A 17 -3.80 35.58 21.26
C ALA A 17 -3.15 34.82 22.44
N ARG A 18 -3.26 35.36 23.66
CA ARG A 18 -2.77 34.67 24.87
C ARG A 18 -3.54 33.38 25.17
N ALA A 19 -4.86 33.39 24.99
CA ALA A 19 -5.69 32.20 25.18
C ALA A 19 -5.33 31.09 24.18
N LEU A 20 -5.08 31.46 22.91
CA LEU A 20 -4.67 30.50 21.88
C LEU A 20 -3.29 29.90 22.17
N ASN A 21 -2.32 30.72 22.60
CA ASN A 21 -1.00 30.24 22.99
C ASN A 21 -1.06 29.26 24.18
N LEU A 22 -1.88 29.55 25.19
CA LEU A 22 -2.08 28.64 26.33
C LEU A 22 -2.72 27.32 25.91
N ALA A 23 -3.76 27.36 25.05
CA ALA A 23 -4.38 26.15 24.53
C ALA A 23 -3.38 25.29 23.74
N CYS A 24 -2.51 25.93 22.94
CA CYS A 24 -1.47 25.24 22.19
C CYS A 24 -0.43 24.58 23.12
N LEU A 25 0.01 25.27 24.18
CA LEU A 25 0.95 24.72 25.16
C LEU A 25 0.37 23.55 25.95
N VAL A 26 -0.91 23.64 26.36
CA VAL A 26 -1.62 22.54 27.04
C VAL A 26 -1.71 21.32 26.13
N TRP A 27 -2.00 21.52 24.85
CA TRP A 27 -2.09 20.44 23.87
C TRP A 27 -0.72 19.77 23.64
N VAL A 28 0.36 20.55 23.54
CA VAL A 28 1.75 20.02 23.45
C VAL A 28 2.15 19.28 24.73
N GLY A 29 1.78 19.77 25.92
CA GLY A 29 2.04 19.08 27.18
C GLY A 29 1.33 17.74 27.28
N LEU A 30 0.05 17.69 26.87
CA LEU A 30 -0.72 16.44 26.81
C LEU A 30 -0.08 15.43 25.83
N TRP A 31 0.50 15.92 24.73
CA TRP A 31 1.23 15.09 23.76
C TRP A 31 2.52 14.49 24.33
N LEU A 32 3.32 15.27 25.07
CA LEU A 32 4.53 14.77 25.71
C LEU A 32 4.22 13.69 26.75
N LEU A 33 3.08 13.80 27.45
CA LEU A 33 2.60 12.77 28.38
C LEU A 33 2.15 11.49 27.64
N LEU A 34 1.50 11.61 26.49
CA LEU A 34 1.12 10.44 25.67
C LEU A 34 2.34 9.74 25.06
N LEU A 35 3.42 10.48 24.76
CA LEU A 35 4.68 9.92 24.30
C LEU A 35 5.44 9.17 25.39
N SER A 36 5.39 9.65 26.65
CA SER A 36 6.10 9.01 27.76
C SER A 36 5.56 7.62 28.11
N ASP A 37 4.28 7.35 27.82
CA ASP A 37 3.60 6.11 28.21
C ASP A 37 3.85 4.92 27.27
N GLY A 38 4.70 5.05 26.24
CA GLY A 38 5.05 3.93 25.34
C GLY A 38 3.90 3.44 24.43
N SER A 39 2.72 4.04 24.53
CA SER A 39 1.52 3.72 23.75
C SER A 39 1.63 4.07 22.26
N TRP A 40 2.69 4.80 21.86
CA TRP A 40 3.01 5.19 20.48
C TRP A 40 3.17 3.99 19.53
N ARG A 41 3.50 2.79 20.03
CA ARG A 41 3.52 1.56 19.21
C ARG A 41 2.13 1.15 18.70
N ARG A 42 1.05 1.63 19.34
CA ARG A 42 -0.34 1.35 18.97
C ARG A 42 -1.01 2.53 18.26
N ALA A 43 -0.44 3.73 18.35
CA ALA A 43 -0.94 4.88 17.61
C ALA A 43 -0.67 4.65 16.12
N SER A 44 -1.73 4.59 15.32
CA SER A 44 -1.61 4.44 13.87
C SER A 44 -0.82 5.61 13.28
N VAL A 45 -0.11 5.36 12.17
CA VAL A 45 0.57 6.41 11.37
C VAL A 45 -0.39 7.57 11.05
N LEU A 46 -1.68 7.27 10.90
CA LEU A 46 -2.81 8.19 10.76
C LEU A 46 -2.91 9.19 11.90
N THR A 47 -2.84 8.71 13.14
CA THR A 47 -2.89 9.54 14.35
C THR A 47 -1.69 10.48 14.40
N PHE A 48 -0.49 9.99 14.10
CA PHE A 48 0.72 10.83 14.05
C PHE A 48 0.65 11.91 12.98
N ALA A 49 0.20 11.55 11.79
CA ALA A 49 0.12 12.45 10.65
C ALA A 49 -0.91 13.58 10.92
N LEU A 50 -2.11 13.25 11.42
CA LEU A 50 -3.12 14.25 11.79
C LEU A 50 -2.62 15.19 12.89
N ILE A 51 -1.87 14.67 13.86
CA ILE A 51 -1.31 15.44 14.97
C ILE A 51 -0.24 16.42 14.46
N VAL A 52 0.73 15.96 13.67
CA VAL A 52 1.81 16.82 13.14
C VAL A 52 1.28 17.83 12.12
N GLY A 53 0.36 17.42 11.25
CA GLY A 53 -0.30 18.33 10.31
C GLY A 53 -1.12 19.41 11.04
N GLY A 54 -1.85 19.02 12.08
CA GLY A 54 -2.65 19.93 12.91
C GLY A 54 -1.80 20.96 13.64
N THR A 55 -0.65 20.57 14.22
CA THR A 55 0.24 21.50 14.93
C THR A 55 0.92 22.49 14.00
N LEU A 56 1.40 22.05 12.83
CA LEU A 56 2.02 22.93 11.86
C LEU A 56 1.02 23.95 11.29
N ALA A 57 -0.21 23.52 11.02
CA ALA A 57 -1.28 24.41 10.58
C ALA A 57 -1.63 25.44 11.67
N ALA A 58 -1.78 25.01 12.93
CA ALA A 58 -2.06 25.90 14.05
C ALA A 58 -0.93 26.92 14.27
N ALA A 59 0.33 26.48 14.21
CA ALA A 59 1.49 27.36 14.33
C ALA A 59 1.53 28.40 13.20
N GLY A 60 1.25 28.00 11.96
CA GLY A 60 1.15 28.92 10.82
C GLY A 60 0.08 30.00 11.01
N ILE A 61 -1.09 29.63 11.55
CA ILE A 61 -2.17 30.57 11.87
C ILE A 61 -1.73 31.53 12.98
N VAL A 62 -1.13 31.03 14.07
CA VAL A 62 -0.68 31.85 15.20
C VAL A 62 0.41 32.83 14.78
N LEU A 63 1.42 32.40 14.00
CA LEU A 63 2.45 33.30 13.48
C LEU A 63 1.86 34.39 12.56
N SER A 64 0.89 34.03 11.72
CA SER A 64 0.21 34.98 10.83
C SER A 64 -0.57 36.04 11.61
N LEU A 65 -1.18 35.66 12.74
CA LEU A 65 -1.92 36.58 13.62
C LEU A 65 -1.00 37.40 14.53
N ALA A 66 0.18 36.89 14.89
CA ALA A 66 1.14 37.55 15.76
C ALA A 66 2.03 38.56 15.01
N ALA A 67 2.08 38.51 13.68
CA ALA A 67 2.76 39.52 12.87
C ALA A 67 2.09 40.89 13.07
N SER A 68 2.78 41.80 13.76
CA SER A 68 2.24 43.10 14.14
C SER A 68 1.85 43.95 12.91
N PRO A 69 0.82 44.82 13.01
CA PRO A 69 0.32 45.62 11.90
C PRO A 69 1.36 46.59 11.29
N ALA A 70 2.49 46.82 11.96
CA ALA A 70 3.60 47.65 11.47
C ALA A 70 4.43 47.00 10.35
N ARG A 71 4.26 45.69 10.07
CA ARG A 71 4.98 44.98 8.98
C ARG A 71 4.11 44.69 7.74
N ARG A 72 3.03 45.45 7.53
CA ARG A 72 2.12 45.30 6.36
C ARG A 72 2.73 45.64 4.99
N HIS A 73 3.96 46.14 4.92
CA HIS A 73 4.67 46.37 3.65
C HIS A 73 5.36 45.14 3.05
N TYR A 74 5.26 43.96 3.68
CA TYR A 74 5.70 42.69 3.09
C TYR A 74 4.49 41.83 2.68
N ALA A 75 3.68 42.30 1.75
CA ALA A 75 2.55 41.56 1.17
C ALA A 75 2.97 40.24 0.47
N ALA A 76 4.27 40.02 0.25
CA ALA A 76 4.82 38.76 -0.25
C ALA A 76 5.01 37.67 0.83
N ALA A 77 4.87 37.98 2.12
CA ALA A 77 5.15 37.03 3.22
C ALA A 77 3.92 36.21 3.69
N ASN A 78 2.73 36.43 3.13
CA ASN A 78 1.50 35.74 3.55
C ASN A 78 1.16 34.49 2.73
N SER A 79 1.79 34.28 1.59
CA SER A 79 1.56 33.08 0.76
C SER A 79 2.31 31.85 1.28
N THR A 80 3.46 32.04 1.93
CA THR A 80 4.30 30.95 2.44
C THR A 80 3.61 30.12 3.52
N GLY A 81 2.82 30.74 4.41
CA GLY A 81 2.07 30.02 5.44
C GLY A 81 0.96 29.11 4.88
N LEU A 82 0.25 29.57 3.84
CA LEU A 82 -0.79 28.77 3.19
C LEU A 82 -0.18 27.57 2.44
N TRP A 83 0.90 27.79 1.69
CA TRP A 83 1.60 26.72 0.99
C TRP A 83 2.21 25.70 1.95
N ALA A 84 2.75 26.14 3.09
CA ALA A 84 3.23 25.24 4.13
C ALA A 84 2.10 24.38 4.73
N GLY A 85 0.93 24.97 4.97
CA GLY A 85 -0.26 24.24 5.44
C GLY A 85 -0.76 23.19 4.44
N ILE A 86 -0.86 23.54 3.16
CA ILE A 86 -1.27 22.61 2.09
C ILE A 86 -0.25 21.48 1.95
N ALA A 87 1.05 21.81 1.92
CA ALA A 87 2.11 20.81 1.84
C ALA A 87 2.07 19.83 3.02
N GLY A 88 1.84 20.34 4.24
CA GLY A 88 1.64 19.52 5.43
C GLY A 88 0.47 18.56 5.29
N LEU A 89 -0.70 19.04 4.83
CA LEU A 89 -1.88 18.21 4.62
C LEU A 89 -1.66 17.12 3.56
N VAL A 90 -0.98 17.43 2.46
CA VAL A 90 -0.66 16.46 1.40
C VAL A 90 0.28 15.37 1.91
N LEU A 91 1.31 15.73 2.68
CA LEU A 91 2.24 14.75 3.27
C LEU A 91 1.52 13.82 4.25
N VAL A 92 0.59 14.37 5.04
CA VAL A 92 -0.26 13.58 5.95
C VAL A 92 -1.13 12.62 5.17
N ALA A 93 -1.88 13.10 4.18
CA ALA A 93 -2.75 12.27 3.36
C ALA A 93 -1.95 11.17 2.62
N ALA A 94 -0.77 11.49 2.10
CA ALA A 94 0.12 10.54 1.46
C ALA A 94 0.60 9.44 2.43
N GLY A 95 1.03 9.82 3.64
CA GLY A 95 1.47 8.86 4.67
C GLY A 95 0.39 7.88 5.11
N VAL A 96 -0.87 8.34 5.13
CA VAL A 96 -2.04 7.50 5.45
C VAL A 96 -2.41 6.57 4.30
N ALA A 97 -2.40 7.07 3.07
CA ALA A 97 -2.82 6.30 1.91
C ALA A 97 -1.77 5.24 1.51
N PHE A 98 -0.48 5.49 1.74
CA PHE A 98 0.63 4.61 1.33
C PHE A 98 0.49 3.14 1.75
N PRO A 99 0.18 2.78 3.02
CA PRO A 99 0.02 1.37 3.41
C PRO A 99 -1.14 0.65 2.68
N HIS A 100 -2.20 1.37 2.30
CA HIS A 100 -3.30 0.80 1.52
C HIS A 100 -2.85 0.44 0.09
N PHE A 101 -2.00 1.27 -0.52
CA PHE A 101 -1.44 1.00 -1.84
C PHE A 101 -0.52 -0.24 -1.87
N ILE A 102 0.18 -0.54 -0.78
CA ILE A 102 1.01 -1.76 -0.71
C ILE A 102 0.12 -3.01 -0.71
N ARG A 103 -0.98 -3.00 0.05
CA ARG A 103 -1.92 -4.14 0.08
C ARG A 103 -2.65 -4.32 -1.25
N SER A 104 -3.01 -3.23 -1.93
CA SER A 104 -3.68 -3.31 -3.22
C SER A 104 -2.79 -3.91 -4.32
N ARG A 105 -1.48 -3.65 -4.28
CA ARG A 105 -0.53 -4.25 -5.24
C ARG A 105 -0.51 -5.76 -5.20
N GLU A 106 -0.56 -6.35 -4.01
CA GLU A 106 -0.61 -7.81 -3.88
C GLU A 106 -1.87 -8.40 -4.53
N ILE A 107 -3.03 -7.79 -4.31
CA ILE A 107 -4.29 -8.23 -4.93
C ILE A 107 -4.20 -8.14 -6.46
N VAL A 108 -3.58 -7.08 -6.98
CA VAL A 108 -3.35 -6.93 -8.43
C VAL A 108 -2.43 -8.02 -8.96
N TRP A 109 -1.33 -8.32 -8.28
CA TRP A 109 -0.43 -9.40 -8.70
C TRP A 109 -1.10 -10.77 -8.66
N GLN A 110 -1.90 -11.06 -7.63
CA GLN A 110 -2.69 -12.28 -7.55
C GLN A 110 -3.68 -12.39 -8.70
N ALA A 111 -4.39 -11.31 -9.02
CA ALA A 111 -5.31 -11.27 -10.15
C ALA A 111 -4.60 -11.50 -11.49
N GLN A 112 -3.38 -10.96 -11.66
CA GLN A 112 -2.57 -11.18 -12.86
C GLN A 112 -2.05 -12.63 -12.94
N CYS A 113 -1.58 -13.24 -11.85
CA CYS A 113 -1.17 -14.65 -11.88
C CYS A 113 -2.38 -15.57 -12.15
N ARG A 114 -3.58 -15.21 -11.68
CA ARG A 114 -4.84 -15.87 -12.07
C ARG A 114 -5.15 -15.73 -13.57
N GLU A 115 -5.02 -14.55 -14.15
CA GLU A 115 -5.23 -14.35 -15.60
C GLU A 115 -4.22 -15.16 -16.44
N ASN A 116 -2.96 -15.20 -16.02
CA ASN A 116 -1.93 -16.01 -16.64
C ASN A 116 -2.28 -17.50 -16.60
N LEU A 117 -2.71 -18.02 -15.45
CA LEU A 117 -3.18 -19.40 -15.33
C LEU A 117 -4.41 -19.69 -16.21
N GLN A 118 -5.34 -18.75 -16.35
CA GLN A 118 -6.47 -18.92 -17.27
C GLN A 118 -5.99 -19.02 -18.72
N THR A 119 -4.96 -18.26 -19.09
CA THR A 119 -4.36 -18.32 -20.42
C THR A 119 -3.63 -19.64 -20.64
N VAL A 120 -2.91 -20.14 -19.61
CA VAL A 120 -2.31 -21.48 -19.62
C VAL A 120 -3.37 -22.57 -19.82
N CYS A 121 -4.51 -22.49 -19.14
CA CYS A 121 -5.62 -23.44 -19.31
C CYS A 121 -6.06 -23.54 -20.78
N LYS A 122 -6.35 -22.39 -21.39
CA LYS A 122 -6.76 -22.32 -22.81
C LYS A 122 -5.68 -22.86 -23.75
N ALA A 123 -4.41 -22.56 -23.48
CA ALA A 123 -3.30 -23.08 -24.28
C ALA A 123 -3.16 -24.61 -24.15
N VAL A 124 -3.35 -25.17 -22.95
CA VAL A 124 -3.38 -26.62 -22.73
C VAL A 124 -4.55 -27.27 -23.48
N GLU A 125 -5.75 -26.69 -23.42
CA GLU A 125 -6.92 -27.18 -24.16
C GLU A 125 -6.69 -27.15 -25.67
N SER A 126 -6.14 -26.06 -26.19
CA SER A 126 -5.76 -25.95 -27.60
C SER A 126 -4.71 -26.97 -28.01
N TYR A 127 -3.73 -27.23 -27.15
CA TYR A 127 -2.70 -28.24 -27.39
C TYR A 127 -3.32 -29.64 -27.45
N ARG A 128 -4.20 -29.97 -26.51
CA ARG A 128 -4.92 -31.26 -26.47
C ARG A 128 -5.77 -31.48 -27.70
N ALA A 129 -6.47 -30.44 -28.18
CA ALA A 129 -7.26 -30.52 -29.40
C ALA A 129 -6.39 -30.81 -30.63
N ALA A 130 -5.15 -30.34 -30.66
CA ALA A 130 -4.21 -30.57 -31.76
C ALA A 130 -3.39 -31.87 -31.64
N HIS A 131 -3.35 -32.50 -30.47
CA HIS A 131 -2.51 -33.68 -30.17
C HIS A 131 -3.32 -34.84 -29.59
N ASP A 132 -4.47 -35.16 -30.20
CA ASP A 132 -5.30 -36.33 -29.85
C ASP A 132 -5.64 -36.45 -28.34
N GLY A 133 -5.87 -35.31 -27.70
CA GLY A 133 -6.22 -35.22 -26.27
C GLY A 133 -5.02 -35.27 -25.31
N GLN A 134 -3.79 -35.41 -25.81
CA GLN A 134 -2.57 -35.47 -24.98
C GLN A 134 -2.25 -34.13 -24.34
N TYR A 135 -1.85 -34.17 -23.06
CA TYR A 135 -1.35 -33.01 -22.35
C TYR A 135 0.07 -32.63 -22.83
N PRO A 136 0.43 -31.33 -22.85
CA PRO A 136 1.80 -30.95 -23.11
C PRO A 136 2.72 -31.50 -21.99
N PRO A 137 3.96 -31.92 -22.29
CA PRO A 137 4.85 -32.48 -21.27
C PRO A 137 5.32 -31.43 -20.25
N ASN A 138 5.39 -30.16 -20.65
CA ASN A 138 5.67 -29.01 -19.79
C ASN A 138 5.11 -27.73 -20.42
N LEU A 139 5.09 -26.64 -19.65
CA LEU A 139 4.57 -25.36 -20.13
C LEU A 139 5.42 -24.72 -21.25
N THR A 140 6.71 -25.03 -21.32
CA THR A 140 7.61 -24.52 -22.35
C THR A 140 7.27 -25.09 -23.73
N HIS A 141 6.74 -26.31 -23.81
CA HIS A 141 6.20 -26.86 -25.06
C HIS A 141 5.03 -26.03 -25.62
N LEU A 142 4.20 -25.43 -24.76
CA LEU A 142 3.13 -24.54 -25.23
C LEU A 142 3.70 -23.27 -25.87
N VAL A 143 4.82 -22.78 -25.36
CA VAL A 143 5.54 -21.62 -25.93
C VAL A 143 6.18 -22.00 -27.26
N GLN A 144 6.84 -23.15 -27.33
CA GLN A 144 7.47 -23.66 -28.56
C GLN A 144 6.43 -23.93 -29.66
N ALA A 145 5.24 -24.40 -29.29
CA ALA A 145 4.12 -24.61 -30.21
C ALA A 145 3.42 -23.29 -30.63
N GLY A 146 3.83 -22.13 -30.10
CA GLY A 146 3.21 -20.83 -30.40
C GLY A 146 1.82 -20.65 -29.78
N MET A 147 1.42 -21.50 -28.84
CA MET A 147 0.11 -21.47 -28.18
C MET A 147 0.10 -20.62 -26.90
N LEU A 148 1.27 -20.29 -26.37
CA LEU A 148 1.44 -19.50 -25.16
C LEU A 148 2.60 -18.52 -25.30
N GLN A 149 2.42 -17.29 -24.83
CA GLN A 149 3.52 -16.31 -24.79
C GLN A 149 4.38 -16.53 -23.54
N VAL A 150 5.70 -16.33 -23.66
CA VAL A 150 6.67 -16.62 -22.58
C VAL A 150 6.49 -15.73 -21.35
N ASP A 151 5.95 -14.53 -21.51
CA ASP A 151 5.62 -13.59 -20.44
C ASP A 151 4.48 -14.11 -19.55
N ARG A 152 3.56 -14.90 -20.10
CA ARG A 152 2.48 -15.56 -19.34
C ARG A 152 2.98 -16.67 -18.41
N LEU A 153 4.23 -17.12 -18.57
CA LEU A 153 4.89 -18.02 -17.63
C LEU A 153 5.59 -17.29 -16.47
N ARG A 154 5.44 -15.96 -16.37
CA ARG A 154 6.04 -15.15 -15.31
C ARG A 154 4.96 -14.60 -14.38
N CYS A 155 5.08 -14.87 -13.08
CA CYS A 155 4.25 -14.20 -12.08
C CYS A 155 4.86 -12.79 -11.85
N PRO A 156 4.07 -11.70 -11.89
CA PRO A 156 4.59 -10.34 -11.80
C PRO A 156 4.93 -9.91 -10.37
N SER A 157 4.76 -10.82 -9.40
CA SER A 157 5.18 -10.57 -8.02
C SER A 157 6.69 -10.33 -7.94
N PRO A 158 7.15 -9.34 -7.17
CA PRO A 158 8.57 -9.05 -7.01
C PRO A 158 9.36 -10.18 -6.36
N SER A 159 8.70 -11.10 -5.64
CA SER A 159 9.35 -12.25 -5.02
C SER A 159 9.42 -13.50 -5.90
N ALA A 160 8.96 -13.41 -7.15
CA ALA A 160 9.05 -14.50 -8.10
C ALA A 160 10.51 -14.73 -8.54
N THR A 161 10.98 -15.97 -8.42
CA THR A 161 12.31 -16.37 -8.91
C THR A 161 12.20 -16.79 -10.39
N TYR A 162 12.98 -16.14 -11.26
CA TYR A 162 12.93 -16.33 -12.72
C TYR A 162 13.91 -17.37 -13.27
N GLN A 163 14.70 -18.04 -12.41
CA GLN A 163 15.85 -18.82 -12.85
C GLN A 163 15.52 -20.22 -13.42
N GLU A 164 14.24 -20.53 -13.62
CA GLU A 164 13.79 -21.89 -13.90
C GLU A 164 13.17 -22.00 -15.31
N PRO A 165 13.49 -23.07 -16.06
CA PRO A 165 13.07 -23.23 -17.46
C PRO A 165 11.55 -23.35 -17.63
N ASN A 166 10.82 -23.68 -16.56
CA ASN A 166 9.35 -23.84 -16.54
C ASN A 166 8.61 -22.58 -16.06
N GLY A 167 9.31 -21.46 -15.83
CA GLY A 167 8.71 -20.21 -15.38
C GLY A 167 8.34 -20.20 -13.89
N SER A 168 7.39 -19.35 -13.53
CA SER A 168 6.92 -19.10 -12.16
C SER A 168 5.82 -20.06 -11.70
N TYR A 169 5.46 -21.08 -12.49
CA TYR A 169 4.36 -21.99 -12.20
C TYR A 169 4.85 -23.44 -12.10
N ASN A 170 4.28 -24.19 -11.17
CA ASN A 170 4.45 -25.64 -11.14
C ASN A 170 3.32 -26.26 -11.96
N TYR A 171 3.67 -27.11 -12.92
CA TYR A 171 2.73 -27.74 -13.84
C TYR A 171 2.68 -29.25 -13.62
N TYR A 172 1.47 -29.80 -13.62
CA TYR A 172 1.21 -31.22 -13.43
C TYR A 172 0.37 -31.69 -14.63
N PRO A 173 0.99 -32.28 -15.66
CA PRO A 173 0.25 -32.78 -16.80
C PRO A 173 -0.63 -33.97 -16.38
N GLY A 174 -1.81 -34.07 -17.00
CA GLY A 174 -2.62 -35.28 -16.94
C GLY A 174 -2.07 -36.40 -17.86
N PRO A 175 -2.82 -37.50 -18.05
CA PRO A 175 -4.16 -37.74 -17.54
C PRO A 175 -4.17 -38.11 -16.06
N TYR A 176 -5.17 -37.62 -15.34
CA TYR A 176 -5.41 -37.99 -13.96
C TYR A 176 -6.26 -39.28 -13.87
N PRO A 177 -6.04 -40.15 -12.87
CA PRO A 177 -6.87 -41.32 -12.69
C PRO A 177 -8.32 -40.90 -12.38
N PRO A 178 -9.34 -41.58 -12.95
CA PRO A 178 -10.74 -41.15 -12.86
C PRO A 178 -11.32 -41.19 -11.43
N ASN A 179 -10.66 -41.90 -10.51
CA ASN A 179 -11.10 -42.09 -9.12
C ASN A 179 -10.23 -41.33 -8.11
N LEU A 180 -9.41 -40.37 -8.54
CA LEU A 180 -8.63 -39.58 -7.61
C LEU A 180 -9.56 -38.59 -6.87
N PRO A 181 -9.63 -38.63 -5.53
CA PRO A 181 -10.50 -37.75 -4.79
C PRO A 181 -10.00 -36.30 -4.82
N GLY A 182 -10.93 -35.37 -5.07
CA GLY A 182 -10.67 -33.92 -5.03
C GLY A 182 -10.35 -33.32 -6.41
N PRO A 183 -10.21 -31.99 -6.48
CA PRO A 183 -9.91 -31.30 -7.72
C PRO A 183 -8.48 -31.63 -8.19
N HIS A 184 -8.34 -32.05 -9.45
CA HIS A 184 -7.04 -32.30 -10.05
C HIS A 184 -6.33 -30.98 -10.35
N VAL A 185 -5.16 -30.77 -9.76
CA VAL A 185 -4.39 -29.53 -9.94
C VAL A 185 -3.58 -29.60 -11.22
N LEU A 186 -3.96 -28.85 -12.24
CA LEU A 186 -3.25 -28.77 -13.52
C LEU A 186 -2.01 -27.87 -13.42
N ALA A 187 -2.12 -26.72 -12.76
CA ALA A 187 -1.00 -25.81 -12.53
C ALA A 187 -1.20 -25.00 -11.25
N GLN A 188 -0.13 -24.51 -10.65
CA GLN A 188 -0.22 -23.59 -9.50
C GLN A 188 0.93 -22.59 -9.48
N ASP A 189 0.73 -21.46 -8.80
CA ASP A 189 1.85 -20.56 -8.50
C ASP A 189 2.94 -21.33 -7.74
N ARG A 190 4.20 -21.11 -8.14
CA ARG A 190 5.32 -21.70 -7.42
C ARG A 190 5.38 -21.13 -6.01
N GLY A 191 5.72 -22.02 -5.06
CA GLY A 191 6.00 -21.65 -3.68
C GLY A 191 6.98 -20.47 -3.64
N GLY A 192 6.54 -19.41 -2.98
CA GLY A 192 7.35 -18.22 -2.82
C GLY A 192 7.06 -17.04 -3.75
N ASN A 193 6.22 -17.22 -4.77
CA ASN A 193 5.76 -16.12 -5.62
C ASN A 193 4.96 -15.09 -4.82
N HIS A 194 4.16 -15.51 -3.84
CA HIS A 194 3.35 -14.59 -3.03
C HIS A 194 3.86 -14.58 -1.60
N ARG A 195 5.03 -13.95 -1.38
CA ARG A 195 5.62 -13.76 -0.05
C ARG A 195 5.54 -12.29 0.36
N HIS A 196 5.41 -12.07 1.67
CA HIS A 196 5.65 -10.76 2.25
C HIS A 196 6.66 -10.87 3.37
N PHE A 197 7.28 -9.73 3.68
CA PHE A 197 8.19 -9.60 4.80
C PHE A 197 7.37 -9.36 6.07
N ASP A 198 7.59 -10.19 7.08
CA ASP A 198 7.00 -10.07 8.42
C ASP A 198 8.13 -10.19 9.45
N GLY A 199 8.53 -9.06 10.03
CA GLY A 199 9.78 -8.97 10.77
C GLY A 199 10.95 -9.37 9.87
N ASP A 200 11.86 -10.23 10.33
CA ASP A 200 13.00 -10.70 9.54
C ASP A 200 12.70 -11.91 8.64
N ASN A 201 11.44 -12.35 8.60
CA ASN A 201 11.06 -13.60 7.93
C ASN A 201 10.18 -13.35 6.70
N PHE A 202 10.41 -14.16 5.66
CA PHE A 202 9.49 -14.24 4.53
C PHE A 202 8.34 -15.18 4.85
N VAL A 203 7.11 -14.70 4.68
CA VAL A 203 5.88 -15.44 4.95
C VAL A 203 5.09 -15.61 3.66
N GLU A 204 4.84 -16.85 3.29
CA GLU A 204 3.96 -17.20 2.17
C GLU A 204 2.52 -16.78 2.49
N LYS A 205 1.86 -16.12 1.54
CA LYS A 205 0.45 -15.66 1.65
C LYS A 205 -0.54 -16.65 1.04
N GLY A 206 -0.06 -17.57 0.20
CA GLY A 206 -0.87 -18.51 -0.54
C GLY A 206 -0.42 -18.63 -1.98
N ARG A 207 -1.28 -19.24 -2.80
CA ARG A 207 -1.03 -19.50 -4.23
C ARG A 207 -2.34 -19.64 -4.99
N ASN A 208 -2.36 -19.23 -6.25
CA ASN A 208 -3.40 -19.61 -7.19
C ASN A 208 -3.18 -21.05 -7.65
N ILE A 209 -4.27 -21.80 -7.74
CA ILE A 209 -4.31 -23.20 -8.18
C ILE A 209 -5.31 -23.28 -9.33
N LEU A 210 -4.82 -23.65 -10.51
CA LEU A 210 -5.63 -24.02 -11.66
C LEU A 210 -5.95 -25.51 -11.59
N CYS A 211 -7.24 -25.82 -11.55
CA CYS A 211 -7.76 -27.17 -11.61
C CYS A 211 -7.94 -27.62 -13.07
N GLU A 212 -7.97 -28.93 -13.33
CA GLU A 212 -8.25 -29.52 -14.65
C GLU A 212 -9.61 -29.08 -15.22
N THR A 213 -10.56 -28.72 -14.35
CA THR A 213 -11.87 -28.17 -14.71
C THR A 213 -11.80 -26.74 -15.28
N GLY A 214 -10.62 -26.11 -15.25
CA GLY A 214 -10.43 -24.70 -15.62
C GLY A 214 -10.76 -23.71 -14.50
N GLU A 215 -11.20 -24.20 -13.34
CA GLU A 215 -11.42 -23.36 -12.16
C GLU A 215 -10.08 -22.92 -11.55
N ILE A 216 -9.99 -21.66 -11.12
CA ILE A 216 -8.82 -21.14 -10.41
C ILE A 216 -9.22 -20.74 -8.99
N GLN A 217 -8.55 -21.34 -8.01
CA GLN A 217 -8.80 -21.11 -6.58
C GLN A 217 -7.57 -20.52 -5.91
N TRP A 218 -7.79 -19.63 -4.94
CA TRP A 218 -6.72 -19.19 -4.05
C TRP A 218 -6.61 -20.15 -2.87
N GLN A 219 -5.45 -20.78 -2.69
CA GLN A 219 -5.16 -21.61 -1.54
C GLN A 219 -4.30 -20.84 -0.54
N ALA A 220 -4.83 -20.64 0.66
CA ALA A 220 -4.09 -20.10 1.79
C ALA A 220 -2.93 -21.04 2.19
N PRO A 221 -1.83 -20.50 2.74
CA PRO A 221 -0.72 -21.32 3.18
C PRO A 221 -1.18 -22.25 4.30
N PRO A 222 -0.60 -23.45 4.44
CA PRO A 222 -0.90 -24.32 5.56
C PRO A 222 -0.58 -23.58 6.88
N ALA A 223 -1.42 -23.79 7.90
CA ALA A 223 -1.15 -23.25 9.23
C ALA A 223 0.22 -23.75 9.70
N ARG A 224 1.08 -22.83 10.17
CA ARG A 224 2.38 -23.20 10.75
C ARG A 224 2.10 -24.09 11.96
N ARG A 225 2.66 -25.30 11.94
CA ARG A 225 2.66 -26.21 13.09
C ARG A 225 3.81 -25.86 14.02
#